data_AF-A0A7J8SKP6-F1
#
_entry.id   AF-A0A7J8SKP6-F1
#
_cell.length_a   1.000
_cell.length_b   1.000
_cell.length_c   1.000
_cell.angle_alpha   90.00
_cell.angle_beta   90.00
_cell.angle_gamma   90.00
#
_symmetry.space_group_name_H-M   'P 1'
#
loop_
_entity.id
_entity.type
_entity.pdbx_description
1 polymer ?
#
loop_
_entity_poly.entity_id
_entity_poly.type
_entity_poly.pdbx_seq_one_letter_code
_entity_poly.pdbx_strand_id
1 'polypeptide(L)'
;ARVYFQQLVSAVDFCHSRGVYHQGYDGAKADIWSCGVILYVLLAGFLPFQDDNLVAMYKKIYRGDFKCPPWFSPEARRLISKLLDPNPKT
;
A
#
# COMPACT_ATOMS: atom_id res chain seq x y z
N ALA A 1 10.56 -1.53 16.59
CA ALA A 1 10.20 -2.04 15.25
C ALA A 1 10.03 -3.57 15.23
N ARG A 2 11.08 -4.38 15.50
CA ARG A 2 11.04 -5.86 15.43
C ARG A 2 10.00 -6.52 16.35
N VAL A 3 9.86 -6.03 17.58
CA VAL A 3 8.89 -6.56 18.57
C VAL A 3 7.44 -6.31 18.13
N TYR A 4 7.13 -5.10 17.65
CA TYR A 4 5.80 -4.77 17.12
C TYR A 4 5.45 -5.58 15.86
N PHE A 5 6.43 -5.78 14.98
CA PHE A 5 6.24 -6.63 13.79
C PHE A 5 5.94 -8.08 14.17
N GLN A 6 6.66 -8.65 15.13
CA GLN A 6 6.38 -10.01 15.63
C GLN A 6 5.00 -10.12 16.29
N GLN A 7 4.59 -9.13 17.09
CA GLN A 7 3.25 -9.11 17.69
C GLN A 7 2.15 -9.04 16.63
N LEU A 8 2.34 -8.26 15.56
CA LEU A 8 1.39 -8.17 14.45
C LEU A 8 1.29 -9.51 13.69
N VAL A 9 2.42 -10.15 13.38
CA VAL A 9 2.44 -11.47 12.73
C VAL A 9 1.74 -12.52 13.61
N SER A 10 2.06 -12.58 14.91
CA SER A 10 1.40 -13.49 15.86
C SER A 10 -0.11 -13.27 15.96
N ALA A 11 -0.57 -12.00 15.93
CA ALA A 11 -1.98 -11.68 15.98
C ALA A 11 -2.72 -12.11 14.69
N VAL A 12 -2.08 -11.93 13.54
CA VAL A 12 -2.62 -12.39 12.24
C VAL A 12 -2.72 -13.92 12.21
N ASP A 13 -1.68 -14.64 12.63
CA ASP A 13 -1.68 -16.11 12.70
C ASP A 13 -2.77 -16.63 13.66
N PHE A 14 -2.95 -15.98 14.81
CA PHE A 14 -4.00 -16.32 15.76
C PHE A 14 -5.40 -16.15 15.14
N CYS A 15 -5.67 -15.03 14.47
CA CYS A 15 -6.94 -14.78 13.78
C CYS A 15 -7.19 -15.80 12.67
N HIS A 16 -6.18 -16.09 11.84
CA HIS A 16 -6.28 -17.11 10.78
C HIS A 16 -6.56 -18.51 11.33
N SER A 17 -5.90 -18.93 12.41
CA SER A 17 -6.14 -20.24 13.05
C SER A 17 -7.58 -20.44 13.53
N ARG A 18 -8.29 -19.33 13.77
CA ARG A 18 -9.69 -19.30 14.20
C ARG A 18 -10.68 -19.04 13.07
N GLY A 19 -10.20 -18.99 11.82
CA GLY A 19 -11.03 -18.68 10.66
C GLY A 19 -11.56 -17.24 10.67
N VAL A 20 -10.91 -16.33 11.39
CA VAL A 20 -11.24 -14.90 11.38
C VAL A 20 -10.52 -14.27 10.20
N TYR A 21 -11.22 -14.17 9.07
CA TYR A 21 -10.78 -13.43 7.89
C TYR A 21 -11.63 -12.18 7.72
N HIS A 22 -11.02 -11.09 7.27
CA HIS A 22 -11.78 -9.93 6.81
C HIS A 22 -12.47 -10.29 5.50
N GLN A 23 -13.80 -10.41 5.51
CA GLN A 23 -14.58 -10.57 4.28
C GLN A 23 -14.27 -9.41 3.32
N GLY A 24 -13.80 -9.74 2.12
CA GLY A 24 -13.40 -8.76 1.10
C GLY A 24 -11.93 -8.31 1.14
N TYR A 25 -11.13 -8.80 2.09
CA TYR A 25 -9.67 -8.60 2.09
C TYR A 25 -8.98 -9.70 1.28
N ASP A 26 -8.28 -9.30 0.23
CA ASP A 26 -7.41 -10.16 -0.55
C ASP A 26 -5.96 -9.81 -0.19
N GLY A 27 -5.32 -10.67 0.61
CA GLY A 27 -3.96 -10.45 1.10
C GLY A 27 -2.95 -10.31 -0.04
N ALA A 28 -3.11 -11.05 -1.13
CA ALA A 28 -2.22 -10.92 -2.29
C ALA A 28 -2.34 -9.55 -2.94
N LYS A 29 -3.56 -9.01 -3.07
CA LYS A 29 -3.76 -7.64 -3.57
C LYS A 29 -3.21 -6.58 -2.63
N ALA A 30 -3.34 -6.80 -1.32
CA ALA A 30 -2.76 -5.92 -0.32
C ALA A 30 -1.22 -5.91 -0.37
N ASP A 31 -0.60 -7.07 -0.60
CA ASP A 31 0.85 -7.20 -0.77
C ASP A 31 1.34 -6.51 -2.06
N ILE A 32 0.61 -6.66 -3.17
CA ILE A 32 0.89 -5.98 -4.44
C ILE A 32 0.85 -4.45 -4.26
N TRP A 33 -0.19 -3.94 -3.60
CA TRP A 33 -0.31 -2.51 -3.32
C TRP A 33 0.83 -2.02 -2.42
N SER A 34 1.15 -2.78 -1.37
CA SER A 34 2.26 -2.48 -0.46
C SER A 34 3.61 -2.45 -1.20
N CYS A 35 3.84 -3.38 -2.14
CA CYS A 35 5.02 -3.36 -3.01
C CYS A 35 5.08 -2.09 -3.87
N GLY A 36 3.94 -1.59 -4.36
CA GLY A 36 3.85 -0.32 -5.08
C GLY A 36 4.32 0.87 -4.24
N VAL A 37 3.91 0.93 -2.97
CA VAL A 37 4.34 1.99 -2.04
C VAL A 37 5.82 1.91 -1.76
N ILE A 38 6.35 0.71 -1.49
CA ILE A 38 7.79 0.49 -1.24
C ILE A 38 8.60 0.89 -2.47
N LEU A 39 8.21 0.46 -3.66
CA LEU A 39 8.88 0.81 -4.91
C LEU A 39 8.90 2.33 -5.12
N TYR A 40 7.78 3.02 -4.87
CA TYR A 40 7.73 4.48 -4.94
C TYR A 40 8.75 5.11 -4.00
N VAL A 41 8.79 4.69 -2.72
CA VAL A 41 9.71 5.23 -1.72
C VAL A 41 11.17 5.01 -2.13
N LEU A 42 11.50 3.84 -2.66
CA LEU A 42 12.86 3.53 -3.13
C LEU A 42 13.31 4.42 -4.29
N LEU A 43 12.38 4.85 -5.16
CA LEU A 43 12.69 5.70 -6.32
C LEU A 43 12.58 7.21 -6.04
N ALA A 44 11.66 7.61 -5.15
CA ALA A 44 11.37 9.02 -4.86
C ALA A 44 12.09 9.55 -3.61
N GLY A 45 12.34 8.69 -2.63
CA GLY A 45 12.84 9.09 -1.30
C GLY A 45 11.77 9.63 -0.35
N PHE A 46 10.48 9.60 -0.73
CA PHE A 46 9.36 10.06 0.08
C PHE A 46 8.09 9.24 -0.22
N LEU A 47 7.03 9.41 0.59
CA LEU A 47 5.79 8.64 0.49
C LEU A 47 4.88 9.13 -0.66
N PRO A 48 4.19 8.23 -1.39
CA PRO A 48 3.26 8.62 -2.46
C PRO A 48 2.01 9.32 -1.93
N PHE A 49 1.55 8.96 -0.72
CA PHE A 49 0.39 9.54 -0.05
C PHE A 49 0.80 10.06 1.33
N GLN A 50 0.75 11.38 1.51
CA GLN A 50 1.02 12.03 2.78
C GLN A 50 0.20 13.31 2.89
N ASP A 51 -0.33 13.58 4.08
CA ASP A 51 -1.05 14.80 4.42
C ASP A 51 -1.09 14.95 5.95
N ASP A 52 -1.07 16.19 6.46
CA ASP A 52 -1.18 16.46 7.90
C ASP A 52 -2.58 16.13 8.42
N ASN A 53 -3.59 16.21 7.54
CA ASN A 53 -4.94 15.78 7.85
C ASN A 53 -5.15 14.32 7.41
N LEU A 54 -5.37 13.43 8.39
CA LEU A 54 -5.60 12.00 8.12
C LEU A 54 -6.75 11.76 7.14
N VAL A 55 -7.85 12.52 7.23
CA VAL A 55 -9.00 12.39 6.31
C VAL A 55 -8.60 12.77 4.88
N ALA A 56 -7.78 13.80 4.70
CA ALA A 56 -7.25 14.17 3.40
C ALA A 56 -6.26 13.12 2.85
N MET A 57 -5.39 12.58 3.70
CA MET A 57 -4.49 11.48 3.33
C MET A 57 -5.28 10.26 2.84
N TYR A 58 -6.30 9.81 3.58
CA TYR A 58 -7.15 8.69 3.18
C TYR A 58 -7.90 8.96 1.88
N LYS A 59 -8.36 10.21 1.64
CA LYS A 59 -8.97 10.59 0.36
C LYS A 59 -7.99 10.43 -0.81
N LYS A 60 -6.71 10.77 -0.63
CA LYS A 60 -5.68 10.56 -1.67
C LYS A 60 -5.47 9.07 -1.95
N ILE A 61 -5.36 8.25 -0.90
CA ILE A 61 -5.21 6.79 -1.02
C ILE A 61 -6.40 6.19 -1.79
N TYR A 62 -7.63 6.52 -1.38
CA TYR A 62 -8.84 5.98 -2.00
C TYR A 62 -9.01 6.39 -3.47
N ARG A 63 -8.50 7.58 -3.83
CA ARG A 63 -8.52 8.09 -5.21
C ARG A 63 -7.32 7.65 -6.05
N GLY A 64 -6.29 7.04 -5.44
CA GLY A 64 -5.00 6.82 -6.12
C GLY A 64 -4.34 8.13 -6.54
N ASP A 65 -4.57 9.23 -5.81
CA ASP A 65 -4.04 10.56 -6.13
C ASP A 65 -2.61 10.73 -5.56
N PHE A 66 -1.61 10.42 -6.38
CA PHE A 66 -0.20 10.63 -6.10
C PHE A 66 0.52 11.19 -7.34
N LYS A 67 1.65 11.85 -7.12
CA LYS A 67 2.45 12.45 -8.20
C LYS A 67 3.77 11.72 -8.34
N CYS A 68 4.12 11.33 -9.57
CA CYS A 68 5.45 10.78 -9.85
C CYS A 68 6.46 11.91 -10.10
N PRO A 69 7.62 11.93 -9.40
CA PRO A 69 8.69 12.91 -9.62
C PRO A 69 9.21 12.93 -11.05
N PRO A 70 9.78 14.04 -11.57
CA PRO A 70 10.22 14.17 -12.96
C PRO A 70 11.27 13.13 -13.39
N TRP A 71 12.12 12.67 -12.46
CA TRP A 71 13.15 11.66 -12.73
C TRP A 71 12.64 10.22 -12.86
N PHE A 72 11.35 9.95 -12.61
CA PHE A 72 10.80 8.62 -12.85
C PHE A 72 10.76 8.33 -14.35
N SER A 73 11.30 7.18 -14.74
CA SER A 73 11.17 6.69 -16.11
C SER A 73 9.68 6.45 -16.45
N PRO A 74 9.29 6.55 -17.74
CA PRO A 74 7.92 6.25 -18.17
C PRO A 74 7.44 4.86 -17.73
N GLU A 75 8.33 3.87 -17.74
CA GLU A 75 8.07 2.49 -17.32
C GLU A 75 7.80 2.40 -15.82
N ALA A 76 8.62 3.08 -15.01
CA ALA A 76 8.43 3.14 -13.56
C ALA A 76 7.09 3.80 -13.20
N ARG A 77 6.74 4.90 -13.87
CA ARG A 77 5.43 5.57 -13.69
C ARG A 77 4.29 4.61 -14.00
N ARG A 78 4.34 3.93 -15.15
CA ARG A 78 3.30 2.99 -15.58
C ARG A 78 3.16 1.82 -14.61
N LEU A 79 4.28 1.27 -14.13
CA LEU A 79 4.28 0.17 -13.16
C LEU A 79 3.65 0.60 -11.83
N ILE A 80 4.10 1.73 -11.27
CA ILE A 80 3.60 2.24 -9.99
C ILE A 80 2.11 2.59 -10.09
N SER A 81 1.66 3.21 -11.19
CA SER A 81 0.24 3.50 -11.40
C SER A 81 -0.65 2.26 -11.43
N LYS A 82 -0.12 1.10 -11.88
CA LYS A 82 -0.85 -0.18 -11.81
C LYS A 82 -0.81 -0.79 -10.41
N LEU A 83 0.33 -0.72 -9.73
CA LEU A 83 0.46 -1.27 -8.37
C LEU A 83 -0.36 -0.49 -7.35
N LEU A 84 -0.53 0.82 -7.54
CA LEU A 84 -1.26 1.70 -6.64
C LEU A 84 -2.69 2.02 -7.11
N ASP A 85 -3.24 1.22 -8.02
CA ASP A 85 -4.65 1.35 -8.43
C ASP A 85 -5.57 0.94 -7.26
N PRO A 86 -6.43 1.83 -6.75
CA PRO A 86 -7.36 1.51 -5.67
C PRO A 86 -8.52 0.61 -6.12
N ASN A 87 -8.74 0.43 -7.43
CA ASN A 87 -9.77 -0.46 -7.92
C ASN A 87 -9.31 -1.93 -7.83
N PRO A 88 -9.92 -2.77 -6.98
CA PRO A 88 -9.48 -4.15 -6.77
C PRO A 88 -9.84 -5.09 -7.94
N LYS A 89 -10.41 -4.58 -9.03
CA LYS A 89 -10.84 -5.34 -10.21
C LYS A 89 -9.94 -5.16 -11.43
N THR A 90 -9.03 -4.20 -11.41
CA THR A 90 -8.01 -3.97 -12.44
C THR A 90 -6.69 -4.63 -12.06
#